data_AF-A0A9J6RKY2-F1
#
_entry.id   AF-A0A9J6RKY2-F1
#
_cell.length_a   1.000
_cell.length_b   1.000
_cell.length_c   1.000
_cell.angle_alpha   90.00
_cell.angle_beta   90.00
_cell.angle_gamma   90.00
#
_symmetry.space_group_name_H-M   'P 1'
#
loop_
_entity.id
_entity.type
_entity.pdbx_description
1 polymer ?
#
loop_
_entity_poly.entity_id
_entity_poly.type
_entity_poly.pdbx_seq_one_letter_code
_entity_poly.pdbx_strand_id
1 'polypeptide(L)'
;MVTQGEDSDSISEMAIVDLFTRLIFDADAVLDESDQLVLAILQHSDASLAAASRVDISEYLRAMDVREMIAVVASVKQQYEQQQLILLSKHYLHSPLLRH
;
A
#
# COMPACT_ATOMS: atom_id res chain seq x y z
N MET A 1 -13.41 -4.45 28.85
CA MET A 1 -12.39 -5.26 28.16
C MET A 1 -12.88 -5.43 26.73
N VAL A 2 -12.39 -4.60 25.81
CA VAL A 2 -12.68 -4.77 24.39
C VAL A 2 -11.65 -5.76 23.87
N THR A 3 -12.13 -6.92 23.44
CA THR A 3 -11.34 -7.93 22.77
C THR A 3 -10.79 -7.34 21.48
N GLN A 4 -9.49 -7.07 21.46
CA GLN A 4 -8.72 -6.74 20.28
C GLN A 4 -8.73 -8.00 19.39
N GLY A 5 -9.67 -8.03 18.46
CA GLY A 5 -9.75 -9.03 17.41
C GLY A 5 -8.62 -8.83 16.41
N GLU A 6 -8.21 -9.92 15.79
CA GLU A 6 -7.08 -10.05 14.88
C GLU A 6 -7.33 -9.32 13.54
N ASP A 7 -7.22 -7.98 13.52
CA ASP A 7 -7.24 -7.18 12.28
C ASP A 7 -5.80 -6.94 11.74
N SER A 8 -4.93 -7.96 11.80
CA SER A 8 -3.49 -7.78 11.46
C SER A 8 -3.18 -7.75 9.96
N ASP A 9 -4.17 -7.97 9.07
CA ASP A 9 -3.91 -8.13 7.62
C ASP A 9 -4.54 -7.06 6.71
N SER A 10 -5.24 -6.06 7.25
CA SER A 10 -5.86 -5.01 6.44
C SER A 10 -5.25 -3.63 6.72
N ILE A 11 -4.81 -2.95 5.66
CA ILE A 11 -4.30 -1.58 5.76
C ILE A 11 -5.47 -0.59 5.82
N SER A 12 -5.40 0.39 6.72
CA SER A 12 -6.40 1.45 6.77
C SER A 12 -6.14 2.52 5.71
N GLU A 13 -7.20 3.17 5.23
CA GLU A 13 -7.07 4.31 4.29
C GLU A 13 -6.24 5.44 4.90
N MET A 14 -6.37 5.65 6.23
CA MET A 14 -5.60 6.67 6.94
C MET A 14 -4.11 6.37 6.96
N ALA A 15 -3.70 5.10 7.08
CA ALA A 15 -2.28 4.74 6.98
C ALA A 15 -1.69 5.09 5.60
N ILE A 16 -2.47 4.89 4.52
CA ILE A 16 -2.05 5.27 3.16
C ILE A 16 -1.96 6.79 3.03
N VAL A 17 -2.97 7.52 3.55
CA VAL A 17 -2.97 9.00 3.56
C VAL A 17 -1.79 9.55 4.36
N ASP A 18 -1.47 8.96 5.51
CA ASP A 18 -0.34 9.35 6.35
C ASP A 18 0.99 9.13 5.63
N LEU A 19 1.15 8.00 4.93
CA LEU A 19 2.29 7.77 4.06
C LEU A 19 2.36 8.85 2.97
N PHE A 20 1.30 9.07 2.20
CA PHE A 20 1.31 10.05 1.12
C PHE A 20 1.61 11.46 1.62
N THR A 21 1.04 11.84 2.77
CA THR A 21 1.32 13.12 3.43
C THR A 21 2.80 13.22 3.81
N ARG A 22 3.37 12.16 4.39
CA ARG A 22 4.80 12.09 4.71
C ARG A 22 5.65 12.22 3.45
N LEU A 23 5.31 11.57 2.34
CA LEU A 23 6.03 11.71 1.05
C LEU A 23 5.89 13.11 0.44
N ILE A 24 4.74 13.73 0.62
CA ILE A 24 4.49 15.11 0.20
C ILE A 24 5.38 16.08 0.99
N PHE A 25 5.69 15.84 2.25
CA PHE A 25 6.53 16.77 3.03
C PHE A 25 8.02 16.37 3.07
N ASP A 26 8.31 15.09 2.93
CA ASP A 26 9.64 14.51 2.98
C ASP A 26 9.74 13.32 2.01
N ALA A 27 10.22 13.59 0.80
CA ALA A 27 10.38 12.57 -0.24
C ALA A 27 11.39 11.48 0.16
N ASP A 28 12.37 11.81 1.00
CA ASP A 28 13.42 10.90 1.45
C ASP A 28 13.07 10.18 2.76
N ALA A 29 11.82 10.31 3.22
CA ALA A 29 11.34 9.65 4.42
C ALA A 29 11.63 8.14 4.38
N VAL A 30 12.20 7.64 5.49
CA VAL A 30 12.45 6.21 5.68
C VAL A 30 11.11 5.47 5.74
N LEU A 31 11.01 4.42 4.93
CA LEU A 31 9.80 3.61 4.79
C LEU A 31 10.01 2.22 5.38
N ASP A 32 9.04 1.75 6.15
CA ASP A 32 8.98 0.35 6.56
C ASP A 32 8.52 -0.56 5.40
N GLU A 33 8.42 -1.87 5.65
CA GLU A 33 8.04 -2.83 4.61
C GLU A 33 6.62 -2.59 4.07
N SER A 34 5.69 -2.22 4.95
CA SER A 34 4.30 -1.91 4.58
C SER A 34 4.23 -0.66 3.71
N ASP A 35 4.92 0.40 4.11
CA ASP A 35 5.03 1.65 3.36
C ASP A 35 5.67 1.44 1.98
N GLN A 36 6.70 0.60 1.90
CA GLN A 36 7.36 0.24 0.64
C GLN A 36 6.39 -0.52 -0.28
N LEU A 37 5.55 -1.40 0.27
CA LEU A 37 4.53 -2.11 -0.49
C LEU A 37 3.45 -1.16 -1.03
N VAL A 38 2.98 -0.22 -0.21
CA VAL A 38 2.03 0.82 -0.62
C VAL A 38 2.61 1.68 -1.75
N LEU A 39 3.89 2.06 -1.64
CA LEU A 39 4.58 2.81 -2.69
C LEU A 39 4.69 1.99 -3.98
N ALA A 40 5.07 0.71 -3.89
CA ALA A 40 5.18 -0.16 -5.05
C ALA A 40 3.84 -0.33 -5.78
N ILE A 41 2.74 -0.43 -5.04
CA ILE A 41 1.37 -0.48 -5.59
C ILE A 41 1.04 0.83 -6.31
N LEU A 42 1.33 1.98 -5.69
CA LEU A 42 1.16 3.28 -6.33
C LEU A 42 1.92 3.36 -7.67
N GLN A 43 3.19 2.94 -7.68
CA GLN A 43 4.02 2.94 -8.89
C GLN A 43 3.54 1.96 -9.98
N HIS A 44 2.84 0.89 -9.61
CA HIS A 44 2.22 -0.03 -10.58
C HIS A 44 0.87 0.48 -11.09
N SER A 45 0.18 1.33 -10.31
CA SER A 45 -1.13 1.86 -10.68
C SER A 45 -1.08 2.92 -11.78
N ASP A 46 0.05 3.62 -11.91
CA ASP A 46 0.27 4.63 -12.95
C ASP A 46 1.62 4.40 -13.65
N ALA A 47 1.57 4.21 -14.97
CA ALA A 47 2.77 3.92 -15.77
C ALA A 47 3.81 5.06 -15.75
N SER A 48 3.40 6.30 -15.49
CA SER A 48 4.31 7.43 -15.34
C SER A 48 5.20 7.31 -14.09
N LEU A 49 4.78 6.51 -13.10
CA LEU A 49 5.49 6.31 -11.84
C LEU A 49 6.40 5.09 -11.81
N ALA A 50 6.34 4.22 -12.82
CA ALA A 50 7.04 2.93 -12.82
C ALA A 50 8.57 3.02 -12.61
N ALA A 51 9.18 4.11 -13.04
CA ALA A 51 10.61 4.41 -12.83
C ALA A 51 10.83 5.80 -12.18
N ALA A 52 9.78 6.37 -11.59
CA ALA A 52 9.83 7.69 -10.98
C ALA A 52 10.71 7.69 -9.73
N SER A 53 11.46 8.77 -9.55
CA SER A 53 12.18 8.99 -8.29
C SER A 53 11.19 9.32 -7.17
N ARG A 54 11.65 9.24 -5.92
CA ARG A 54 10.87 9.65 -4.75
C ARG A 54 10.41 11.11 -4.81
N VAL A 55 11.24 11.97 -5.40
CA VAL A 55 10.92 13.38 -5.62
C VAL A 55 9.79 13.51 -6.64
N ASP A 56 9.86 12.78 -7.76
CA ASP A 56 8.81 12.80 -8.78
C ASP A 56 7.46 12.29 -8.22
N ILE A 57 7.50 11.25 -7.38
CA ILE A 57 6.31 10.73 -6.70
C ILE A 57 5.75 11.77 -5.72
N SER A 58 6.60 12.50 -4.99
CA SER A 58 6.18 13.60 -4.12
C SER A 58 5.47 14.70 -4.90
N GLU A 59 6.03 15.14 -6.02
CA GLU A 59 5.42 16.14 -6.90
C GLU A 59 4.10 15.64 -7.52
N TYR A 60 4.05 14.38 -7.93
CA TYR A 60 2.82 13.74 -8.42
C TYR A 60 1.71 13.78 -7.36
N LEU A 61 2.03 13.41 -6.11
CA LEU A 61 1.08 13.45 -4.99
C LEU A 61 0.64 14.88 -4.65
N ARG A 62 1.55 15.86 -4.72
CA ARG A 62 1.26 17.29 -4.49
C ARG A 62 0.35 17.90 -5.56
N ALA A 63 0.44 17.40 -6.80
CA ALA A 63 -0.33 17.91 -7.92
C ALA A 63 -1.78 17.41 -7.93
N MET A 64 -2.09 16.34 -7.19
CA MET A 64 -3.45 15.77 -7.14
C MET A 64 -4.44 16.70 -6.45
N ASP A 65 -5.66 16.71 -6.97
CA ASP A 65 -6.79 17.22 -6.21
C ASP A 65 -7.29 16.19 -5.16
N VAL A 66 -8.19 16.64 -4.29
CA VAL A 66 -8.73 15.79 -3.20
C VAL A 66 -9.53 14.60 -3.75
N ARG A 67 -10.23 14.74 -4.88
CA ARG A 67 -11.03 13.66 -5.46
C ARG A 67 -10.13 12.59 -6.07
N GLU A 68 -9.08 13.00 -6.77
CA GLU A 68 -8.05 12.12 -7.30
C GLU A 68 -7.36 11.37 -6.16
N MET A 69 -6.97 12.08 -5.09
CA MET A 69 -6.37 11.48 -3.89
C MET A 69 -7.27 10.39 -3.28
N ILE A 70 -8.58 10.66 -3.11
CA ILE A 70 -9.54 9.68 -2.58
C ILE A 70 -9.59 8.44 -3.47
N ALA A 71 -9.65 8.61 -4.79
CA ALA A 71 -9.71 7.50 -5.73
C ALA A 71 -8.42 6.66 -5.72
N VAL A 72 -7.26 7.30 -5.65
CA VAL A 72 -5.96 6.63 -5.57
C VAL A 72 -5.84 5.85 -4.26
N VAL A 73 -6.19 6.45 -3.12
CA VAL A 73 -6.15 5.77 -1.80
C VAL A 73 -7.03 4.52 -1.81
N ALA A 74 -8.27 4.62 -2.32
CA ALA A 74 -9.18 3.48 -2.42
C ALA A 74 -8.63 2.36 -3.32
N SER A 75 -8.06 2.72 -4.48
CA SER A 75 -7.43 1.77 -5.41
C SER A 75 -6.23 1.07 -4.79
N VAL A 76 -5.34 1.83 -4.12
CA VAL A 76 -4.14 1.29 -3.49
C VAL A 76 -4.52 0.34 -2.35
N LYS A 77 -5.50 0.70 -1.52
CA LYS A 77 -6.02 -0.19 -0.48
C LYS A 77 -6.55 -1.50 -1.05
N GLN A 78 -7.38 -1.43 -2.09
CA GLN A 78 -7.95 -2.61 -2.73
C GLN A 78 -6.85 -3.54 -3.28
N GLN A 79 -5.83 -2.98 -3.93
CA GLN A 79 -4.72 -3.76 -4.46
C GLN A 79 -3.85 -4.35 -3.35
N TYR A 80 -3.63 -3.61 -2.26
CA TYR A 80 -2.90 -4.09 -1.09
C TYR A 80 -3.58 -5.32 -0.48
N GLU A 81 -4.88 -5.23 -0.23
CA GLU A 81 -5.68 -6.34 0.31
C GLU A 81 -5.67 -7.56 -0.63
N GLN A 82 -5.76 -7.35 -1.95
CA GLN A 82 -5.64 -8.43 -2.93
C GLN A 82 -4.27 -9.12 -2.89
N GLN A 83 -3.18 -8.35 -2.77
CA GLN A 83 -1.83 -8.91 -2.69
C GLN A 83 -1.62 -9.72 -1.42
N GLN A 84 -2.15 -9.25 -0.28
CA GLN A 84 -2.11 -9.99 1.00
C GLN A 84 -2.86 -11.33 0.89
N LEU A 85 -4.07 -11.33 0.31
CA LEU A 85 -4.83 -12.57 0.10
C LEU A 85 -4.10 -13.56 -0.81
N ILE A 86 -3.41 -13.09 -1.86
CA ILE A 86 -2.59 -13.94 -2.73
C ILE A 86 -1.41 -14.55 -1.96
N LEU A 87 -0.76 -13.78 -1.09
CA LEU A 87 0.35 -14.29 -0.28
C LEU A 87 -0.12 -15.33 0.73
N LEU A 88 -1.22 -15.07 1.44
CA LEU A 88 -1.83 -16.00 2.38
C LEU A 88 -2.23 -17.30 1.67
N SER A 89 -2.95 -17.22 0.55
CA SER A 89 -3.38 -18.41 -0.21
C SER A 89 -2.21 -19.27 -0.71
N LYS A 90 -1.10 -18.66 -1.16
CA LYS A 90 0.11 -19.39 -1.54
C LYS A 90 0.74 -20.12 -0.35
N HIS A 91 0.76 -19.49 0.83
CA HIS A 91 1.28 -20.10 2.04
C HIS A 91 0.46 -21.34 2.46
N TYR A 92 -0.87 -21.30 2.33
CA TYR A 92 -1.72 -22.47 2.58
C TYR A 92 -1.55 -23.60 1.56
N LEU A 93 -1.37 -23.28 0.28
CA LEU A 93 -1.20 -24.28 -0.78
C LEU A 93 0.14 -25.03 -0.71
N HIS A 94 1.18 -24.40 -0.16
CA HIS A 94 2.53 -24.99 -0.06
C HIS A 94 2.79 -25.71 1.28
N SER A 95 1.80 -25.82 2.16
CA SER A 95 1.96 -26.56 3.42
C SER A 95 1.96 -28.08 3.16
N PRO A 96 3.05 -28.81 3.45
CA PRO A 96 3.19 -30.24 3.14
C PRO A 96 2.31 -31.17 4.02
N LEU A 97 1.42 -30.61 4.84
CA LEU A 97 0.58 -31.35 5.80
C LEU A 97 -0.72 -31.92 5.19
N LEU A 98 -0.93 -31.76 3.88
CA LEU A 98 -2.10 -32.31 3.16
C LEU A 98 -1.70 -33.37 2.10
N ARG A 99 -0.64 -34.14 2.35
CA ARG A 99 -0.40 -35.42 1.67
C ARG A 99 -0.72 -36.57 2.63
N HIS A 100 -1.98 -36.99 2.64
CA HIS A 100 -2.40 -38.32 3.12
C HIS A 100 -2.80 -39.17 1.92
#